data_AF-A0A967WTB0-F1
#
_entry.id   AF-A0A967WTB0-F1
#
_cell.length_a   1.000
_cell.length_b   1.000
_cell.length_c   1.000
_cell.angle_alpha   90.00
_cell.angle_beta   90.00
_cell.angle_gamma   90.00
#
_symmetry.space_group_name_H-M   'P 1'
#
loop_
_entity.id
_entity.type
_entity.pdbx_description
1 polymer ?
#
loop_
_entity_poly.entity_id
_entity_poly.type
_entity_poly.pdbx_seq_one_letter_code
_entity_poly.pdbx_strand_id
1 'polypeptide(L)' 'TTEGDQVKWLFLKQGCMHCTEASCEAVCPTGAVRHNGQFVLVDQEWCIGCGYCVAACPFDSIHSVFEVRGAGEQ' A
#
# COMPACT_ATOMS: atom_id res chain seq x y z
N THR A 1 7.02 -41.09 9.82
CA THR A 1 8.20 -40.45 10.42
C THR A 1 7.72 -39.22 11.16
N THR A 2 7.58 -39.34 12.48
CA THR A 2 7.18 -38.24 13.36
C THR A 2 8.43 -37.40 13.65
N GLU A 3 8.67 -36.38 12.85
CA GLU A 3 9.77 -35.43 13.02
C GLU A 3 9.15 -34.07 13.29
N GLY A 4 9.54 -33.49 14.43
CA GLY A 4 8.86 -32.36 15.06
C GLY A 4 8.68 -31.16 14.14
N ASP A 5 7.49 -30.58 14.22
CA ASP A 5 7.01 -29.42 13.50
C ASP A 5 7.83 -28.16 13.88
N GLN A 6 9.03 -28.02 13.31
CA GLN A 6 9.90 -26.87 13.56
C GLN A 6 9.48 -25.69 12.67
N VAL A 7 8.68 -24.78 13.24
CA VAL A 7 8.36 -23.50 12.61
C VAL A 7 9.63 -22.67 12.40
N LYS A 8 9.99 -22.44 11.13
CA LYS A 8 11.11 -21.58 10.75
C LYS A 8 10.60 -20.15 10.52
N TRP A 9 11.03 -19.23 11.36
CA TRP A 9 10.72 -17.81 11.21
C TRP A 9 11.42 -17.23 9.98
N LEU A 10 10.62 -16.65 9.08
CA LEU A 10 11.10 -15.89 7.92
C LEU A 10 10.63 -14.45 8.07
N PHE A 11 11.57 -13.54 8.28
CA PHE A 11 11.29 -12.12 8.37
C PHE A 11 11.39 -11.51 6.97
N LEU A 12 10.27 -10.97 6.47
CA LEU A 12 10.23 -10.26 5.21
C LEU A 12 9.76 -8.82 5.45
N LYS A 13 10.45 -7.86 4.84
CA LYS A 13 9.96 -6.49 4.75
C LYS A 13 8.91 -6.44 3.64
N GLN A 14 7.68 -6.06 3.97
CA GLN A 14 6.65 -5.70 2.99
C GLN A 14 6.47 -4.18 2.98
N GLY A 15 6.12 -3.63 1.82
CA GLY A 15 5.99 -2.18 1.63
C GLY A 15 5.63 -1.84 0.19
N CYS A 16 5.56 -0.56 -0.15
CA CYS A 16 5.27 -0.16 -1.53
C CYS A 16 6.39 -0.63 -2.46
N MET A 17 6.02 -1.29 -3.55
CA MET A 17 6.97 -1.81 -4.55
C MET A 17 7.22 -0.83 -5.70
N HIS A 18 6.47 0.28 -5.77
CA HIS A 18 6.47 1.23 -6.89
C HIS A 18 6.34 0.53 -8.26
N CYS A 19 5.24 -0.20 -8.42
CA CYS A 19 4.99 -1.03 -9.61
C CYS A 19 5.12 -0.21 -10.90
N THR A 20 5.72 -0.83 -11.92
CA THR A 20 5.79 -0.25 -13.28
C THR A 20 4.40 0.01 -13.84
N GLU A 21 3.49 -0.95 -13.69
CA GLU A 21 2.06 -0.82 -13.97
C GLU A 21 1.32 -0.71 -12.64
N ALA A 22 1.07 0.52 -12.19
CA ALA A 22 0.50 0.77 -10.89
C ALA A 22 -1.04 0.76 -10.94
N SER A 23 -1.67 -0.33 -10.49
CA SER A 23 -3.12 -0.41 -10.37
C SER A 23 -3.70 0.72 -9.51
N CYS A 24 -2.97 1.16 -8.47
CA CYS A 24 -3.37 2.26 -7.60
C CYS A 24 -3.41 3.63 -8.30
N GLU A 25 -2.62 3.83 -9.36
CA GLU A 25 -2.69 5.01 -10.22
C GLU A 25 -3.91 4.93 -11.14
N ALA A 26 -4.10 3.79 -11.81
CA ALA A 26 -5.18 3.58 -12.77
C ALA A 26 -6.59 3.77 -12.18
N VAL A 27 -6.79 3.45 -10.89
CA VAL A 27 -8.08 3.60 -10.20
C VAL A 27 -8.28 4.97 -9.55
N CYS A 28 -7.27 5.84 -9.54
CA CYS A 28 -7.36 7.12 -8.85
C CYS A 28 -8.23 8.12 -9.65
N PRO A 29 -9.42 8.51 -9.16
CA PRO A 29 -10.32 9.36 -9.93
C PRO A 29 -9.84 10.82 -10.05
N THR A 30 -8.99 11.26 -9.11
CA THR A 30 -8.48 12.64 -9.06
C THR A 30 -7.08 12.78 -9.66
N GLY A 31 -6.41 11.67 -10.02
CA GLY A 31 -5.01 11.68 -10.45
C GLY A 31 -4.01 12.01 -9.32
N ALA A 32 -4.43 11.92 -8.05
CA ALA A 32 -3.57 12.14 -6.90
C ALA A 32 -2.45 11.10 -6.77
N VAL A 33 -2.70 9.86 -7.20
CA VAL A 33 -1.67 8.81 -7.31
C VAL A 33 -1.08 8.87 -8.71
N ARG A 34 0.24 9.05 -8.82
CA ARG A 34 0.93 9.19 -10.10
C ARG A 34 2.39 8.76 -10.02
N HIS A 35 2.97 8.34 -11.15
CA HIS A 35 4.42 8.16 -11.24
C HIS A 35 5.16 9.50 -11.21
N ASN A 36 6.27 9.50 -10.49
CA ASN A 36 7.34 10.50 -10.54
C ASN A 36 8.65 9.76 -10.82
N GLY A 37 8.99 9.64 -12.11
CA GLY A 37 10.08 8.78 -12.56
C GLY A 37 9.76 7.32 -12.26
N GLN A 38 10.60 6.67 -11.45
CA GLN A 38 10.44 5.25 -11.07
C GLN A 38 9.61 5.04 -9.79
N PHE A 39 9.12 6.13 -9.18
CA PHE A 39 8.39 6.06 -7.92
C PHE A 39 6.92 6.40 -8.14
N VAL A 40 6.03 5.58 -7.59
CA VAL A 40 4.62 5.94 -7.42
C VAL A 40 4.47 6.79 -6.15
N LEU A 41 3.91 7.99 -6.29
CA LEU A 41 3.67 8.93 -5.19
C LEU A 41 2.18 9.24 -5.05
N VAL A 42 1.76 9.59 -3.83
CA VAL A 42 0.41 10.06 -3.52
C VAL A 42 0.49 11.53 -3.15
N ASP A 43 -0.15 12.37 -3.94
CA ASP A 43 -0.28 13.81 -3.71
C ASP A 43 -1.43 14.07 -2.74
N GLN A 44 -1.11 14.46 -1.51
CA GLN A 44 -2.10 14.67 -0.46
C GLN A 44 -2.99 15.88 -0.71
N GLU A 45 -2.54 16.87 -1.49
CA GLU A 45 -3.34 18.06 -1.80
C GLU A 45 -4.51 17.72 -2.74
N TRP A 46 -4.33 16.70 -3.58
CA TRP A 46 -5.33 16.25 -4.58
C TRP A 46 -6.12 15.02 -4.13
N CYS A 47 -5.72 14.41 -3.01
CA CYS A 47 -6.34 13.19 -2.50
C CYS A 47 -7.65 13.51 -1.75
N ILE A 48 -8.77 13.01 -2.28
CA ILE A 48 -10.10 13.14 -1.66
C ILE A 48 -10.42 12.03 -0.64
N GLY A 49 -9.48 11.11 -0.38
CA GLY A 49 -9.68 10.02 0.58
C GLY A 49 -10.65 8.93 0.14
N CYS A 50 -10.86 8.71 -1.16
CA CYS A 50 -11.81 7.71 -1.68
C CYS A 50 -11.45 6.24 -1.37
N GLY A 51 -10.19 5.93 -1.05
CA GLY A 51 -9.74 4.59 -0.64
C GLY A 51 -9.59 3.57 -1.78
N TYR A 52 -9.85 3.92 -3.04
CA TYR A 52 -9.73 2.96 -4.15
C TYR A 52 -8.32 2.44 -4.37
N CYS A 53 -7.30 3.27 -4.15
CA CYS A 53 -5.91 2.86 -4.24
C CYS A 53 -5.51 1.82 -3.20
N VAL A 54 -6.17 1.78 -2.03
CA VAL A 54 -5.96 0.77 -0.99
C VAL A 54 -6.45 -0.58 -1.50
N ALA A 55 -7.72 -0.65 -1.93
CA ALA A 55 -8.32 -1.88 -2.44
C ALA A 55 -7.66 -2.42 -3.72
N ALA A 56 -7.09 -1.54 -4.54
CA ALA A 56 -6.42 -1.92 -5.78
C ALA A 56 -4.97 -2.43 -5.60
N CYS A 57 -4.34 -2.20 -4.44
CA CYS A 57 -2.95 -2.59 -4.24
C CYS A 57 -2.85 -4.09 -3.91
N PRO A 58 -2.18 -4.91 -4.74
CA PRO A 58 -2.06 -6.36 -4.47
C PRO A 58 -1.13 -6.68 -3.30
N PHE A 59 -0.35 -5.70 -2.84
CA PHE A 59 0.61 -5.85 -1.73
C PHE A 59 0.10 -5.25 -0.42
N ASP A 60 -1.10 -4.64 -0.42
CA ASP A 60 -1.70 -3.98 0.74
C ASP A 60 -0.79 -2.92 1.40
N SER A 61 0.04 -2.28 0.57
CA SER A 61 1.09 -1.36 1.02
C SER A 61 0.64 0.09 1.13
N ILE A 62 -0.61 0.39 0.81
CA ILE A 62 -1.20 1.74 0.83
C ILE A 62 -2.25 1.75 1.94
N HIS A 63 -2.17 2.71 2.86
CA HIS A 63 -3.11 2.84 3.95
C HIS A 63 -3.96 4.10 3.79
N SER A 64 -5.20 4.04 4.26
CA SER A 64 -6.08 5.20 4.21
C SER A 64 -5.68 6.21 5.29
N VAL A 65 -5.83 7.51 4.98
CA VAL A 65 -5.57 8.58 5.94
C VAL A 65 -6.49 8.52 7.16
N PHE A 66 -7.65 7.88 7.03
CA PHE A 66 -8.60 7.69 8.12
C PHE A 66 -8.10 6.65 9.14
N GLU A 67 -7.49 5.56 8.67
CA GLU A 67 -6.89 4.55 9.56
C GLU A 67 -5.62 5.09 10.23
N VAL A 68 -4.75 5.78 9.48
CA VAL A 68 -3.50 6.32 10.04
C VAL A 68 -3.76 7.37 11.12
N ARG A 69 -4.80 8.20 10.96
CA ARG A 69 -5.19 9.19 11.98
C ARG A 69 -5.90 8.56 13.19
N GLY A 70 -6.51 7.39 13.04
CA GLY A 70 -7.11 6.64 14.14
C GLY A 70 -6.12 5.77 14.92
N ALA A 71 -4.97 5.43 14.32
CA ALA A 71 -3.91 4.63 14.95
C ALA A 71 -2.93 5.45 15.81
N GLY A 72 -3.18 6.76 15.97
CA GLY A 72 -2.33 7.70 16.71
C GLY A 72 -2.90 8.18 18.05
N GLU A 73 -3.87 7.46 18.62
CA GLU A 73 -4.22 7.57 20.04
C GLU A 73 -3.97 6.21 20.71
N GLN A 74 -2.67 5.94 20.90
CA GLN A 74 -2.05 4.98 21.82
C GLN A 74 -0.54 5.27 21.87
#